data_AF-A0A928UJK6-F1
#
_entry.id   AF-A0A928UJK6-F1
#
_cell.length_a   1.000
_cell.length_b   1.000
_cell.length_c   1.000
_cell.angle_alpha   90.00
_cell.angle_beta   90.00
_cell.angle_gamma   90.00
#
_symmetry.space_group_name_H-M   'P 1'
#
loop_
_entity.id
_entity.type
_entity.pdbx_description
1 polymer ?
#
loop_
_entity_poly.entity_id
_entity_poly.type
_entity_poly.pdbx_seq_one_letter_code
_entity_poly.pdbx_strand_id
1 'polypeptide(L)'
;MTKEKDEKFQIKKQNVNQKHIDYYDKVLENLGYILEEYSKELTRADVEFLEMPKNSIATLDFLISSIIKVQKGQRIALGLDEEEFEDTSPQINIIEGLSEDKI
;
A
#
# COMPACT_ATOMS: atom_id res chain seq x y z
N MET A 1 7.24 -34.43 1.16
CA MET A 1 6.54 -33.29 1.79
C MET A 1 5.39 -32.94 0.86
N THR A 2 4.18 -33.18 1.33
CA THR A 2 3.03 -33.68 0.58
C THR A 2 2.15 -32.56 0.03
N LYS A 3 1.58 -32.74 -1.17
CA LYS A 3 0.65 -31.83 -1.89
C LYS A 3 -0.39 -31.12 -1.01
N GLU A 4 -0.80 -31.76 0.08
CA GLU A 4 -1.74 -31.23 1.07
C GLU A 4 -1.22 -30.00 1.84
N LYS A 5 0.11 -29.88 2.05
CA LYS A 5 0.74 -28.68 2.62
C LYS A 5 0.74 -27.53 1.62
N ASP A 6 0.94 -27.81 0.34
CA ASP A 6 0.94 -26.81 -0.73
C ASP A 6 -0.46 -26.26 -0.97
N GLU A 7 -1.50 -27.10 -0.98
CA GLU A 7 -2.90 -26.65 -1.06
C GLU A 7 -3.31 -25.77 0.12
N LYS A 8 -2.97 -26.16 1.36
CA LYS A 8 -3.23 -25.35 2.55
C LYS A 8 -2.51 -24.01 2.50
N PHE A 9 -1.29 -23.98 1.96
CA PHE A 9 -0.53 -22.75 1.77
C PHE A 9 -1.18 -21.83 0.74
N GLN A 10 -1.62 -22.37 -0.41
CA GLN A 10 -2.31 -21.60 -1.44
C GLN A 10 -3.64 -21.03 -0.95
N ILE A 11 -4.45 -21.80 -0.22
CA ILE A 11 -5.70 -21.33 0.38
C ILE A 11 -5.43 -20.19 1.37
N LYS A 12 -4.36 -20.30 2.18
CA LYS A 12 -3.98 -19.23 3.11
C LYS A 12 -3.55 -17.96 2.36
N LYS A 13 -2.77 -18.10 1.27
CA LYS A 13 -2.35 -16.99 0.42
C LYS A 13 -3.55 -16.28 -0.22
N GLN A 14 -4.49 -17.05 -0.79
CA GLN A 14 -5.73 -16.50 -1.36
C GLN A 14 -6.55 -15.73 -0.33
N ASN A 15 -6.69 -16.27 0.89
CA ASN A 15 -7.39 -15.58 1.98
C ASN A 15 -6.71 -14.26 2.39
N VAL A 16 -5.38 -14.24 2.41
CA VAL A 16 -4.62 -13.02 2.74
C VAL A 16 -4.79 -11.99 1.62
N ASN A 17 -4.67 -12.39 0.35
CA ASN A 17 -4.88 -11.50 -0.79
C ASN A 17 -6.29 -10.92 -0.81
N GLN A 18 -7.32 -11.73 -0.51
CA GLN A 18 -8.69 -11.23 -0.44
C GLN A 18 -8.84 -10.14 0.63
N LYS A 19 -8.25 -10.34 1.82
CA LYS A 19 -8.25 -9.31 2.85
C LYS A 19 -7.56 -8.03 2.38
N HIS A 20 -6.44 -8.13 1.68
CA HIS A 20 -5.77 -6.96 1.11
C HIS A 20 -6.68 -6.22 0.12
N ILE A 21 -7.36 -6.93 -0.77
CA ILE A 21 -8.34 -6.34 -1.71
C ILE A 21 -9.45 -5.62 -0.93
N ASP A 22 -10.07 -6.28 0.05
CA ASP A 22 -11.13 -5.69 0.87
C ASP A 22 -10.66 -4.42 1.60
N TYR A 23 -9.42 -4.42 2.10
CA TYR A 23 -8.81 -3.25 2.72
C TYR A 23 -8.58 -2.11 1.71
N TYR A 24 -8.04 -2.42 0.53
CA TYR A 24 -7.81 -1.41 -0.50
C TYR A 24 -9.13 -0.80 -0.99
N ASP A 25 -10.17 -1.61 -1.20
CA ASP A 25 -11.51 -1.14 -1.57
C ASP A 25 -12.08 -0.18 -0.52
N LYS A 26 -12.01 -0.56 0.77
CA LYS A 26 -12.47 0.30 1.86
C LYS A 26 -11.69 1.61 1.97
N VAL A 27 -10.37 1.57 1.73
CA VAL A 27 -9.55 2.78 1.72
C VAL A 27 -9.89 3.67 0.53
N LEU A 28 -10.12 3.11 -0.66
CA LEU A 28 -10.57 3.89 -1.82
C LEU A 28 -11.91 4.57 -1.57
N GLU A 29 -12.86 3.88 -0.95
CA GLU A 29 -14.16 4.45 -0.57
C GLU A 29 -13.98 5.66 0.36
N ASN A 30 -13.15 5.52 1.40
CA ASN A 30 -12.86 6.61 2.33
C ASN A 30 -12.14 7.79 1.66
N LEU A 31 -11.15 7.51 0.79
CA LEU A 31 -10.44 8.54 0.04
C LEU A 31 -11.40 9.28 -0.93
N GLY A 32 -12.33 8.55 -1.54
CA GLY A 32 -13.40 9.11 -2.37
C GLY A 32 -14.29 10.06 -1.57
N TYR A 33 -14.74 9.65 -0.39
CA TYR A 33 -15.53 10.50 0.50
C TYR A 33 -14.80 11.80 0.89
N ILE A 34 -13.51 11.69 1.27
CA ILE A 34 -12.71 12.87 1.64
C ILE A 34 -12.57 13.82 0.45
N LEU A 35 -12.29 13.30 -0.75
CA LEU A 35 -12.20 14.12 -1.95
C LEU A 35 -13.52 14.81 -2.29
N GLU A 36 -14.65 14.13 -2.12
CA GLU A 36 -15.96 14.69 -2.39
C GLU A 36 -16.27 15.86 -1.44
N GLU A 37 -16.07 15.68 -0.13
CA GLU A 37 -16.26 16.74 0.85
C GLU A 37 -15.32 17.92 0.60
N TYR A 38 -14.06 17.63 0.26
CA TYR A 38 -13.09 18.66 -0.07
C TYR A 38 -13.46 19.45 -1.34
N SER A 39 -13.99 18.77 -2.36
CA SER A 39 -14.52 19.41 -3.56
C SER A 39 -15.69 20.34 -3.24
N LYS A 40 -16.58 19.93 -2.31
CA LYS A 40 -17.69 20.78 -1.85
C LYS A 40 -17.18 22.02 -1.12
N GLU A 41 -16.16 21.88 -0.28
CA GLU A 41 -15.54 23.01 0.42
C GLU A 41 -14.94 24.02 -0.55
N LEU A 42 -14.14 23.57 -1.53
CA LEU A 42 -13.56 24.44 -2.55
C LEU A 42 -14.63 25.19 -3.36
N THR A 43 -15.70 24.49 -3.75
CA THR A 43 -16.81 25.09 -4.52
C THR A 43 -17.60 26.12 -3.71
N ARG A 44 -17.79 25.88 -2.40
CA ARG A 44 -18.52 26.81 -1.51
C ARG A 44 -17.73 28.05 -1.15
N ALA A 45 -16.41 27.96 -1.18
CA ALA A 45 -15.53 29.03 -0.76
C ALA A 45 -15.26 30.07 -1.89
N ASP A 46 -15.83 29.89 -3.10
CA ASP A 46 -15.54 30.70 -4.30
C ASP A 46 -14.03 30.91 -4.52
N VAL A 47 -13.23 29.93 -4.10
CA VAL A 47 -11.77 30.02 -4.19
C VAL A 47 -11.38 29.82 -5.64
N GLU A 48 -10.90 30.90 -6.28
CA GLU A 48 -10.19 30.75 -7.55
C GLU A 48 -9.00 29.81 -7.33
N PHE A 49 -8.75 28.92 -8.29
CA PHE A 49 -7.67 27.92 -8.20
C PHE A 49 -6.30 28.54 -7.87
N LEU A 50 -6.07 29.79 -8.31
CA LEU A 50 -4.85 30.55 -8.07
C LEU A 50 -4.73 31.12 -6.65
N GLU A 51 -5.82 31.20 -5.89
CA GLU A 51 -5.87 31.72 -4.52
C GLU A 51 -5.88 30.60 -3.46
N MET A 52 -5.77 29.35 -3.89
CA MET A 52 -5.83 28.20 -3.00
C MET A 52 -4.70 28.23 -1.97
N PRO A 53 -4.99 28.06 -0.66
CA PRO A 53 -3.96 28.01 0.36
C PRO A 53 -2.95 26.88 0.11
N LYS A 54 -1.66 27.10 0.42
CA LYS A 54 -0.62 26.06 0.25
C LYS A 54 -0.94 24.76 0.98
N ASN A 55 -1.56 24.86 2.16
CA ASN A 55 -1.99 23.69 2.92
C ASN A 55 -3.04 22.89 2.14
N SER A 56 -3.94 23.59 1.45
CA SER A 56 -4.98 22.97 0.65
C SER A 56 -4.43 22.20 -0.54
N ILE A 57 -3.39 22.73 -1.19
CA ILE A 57 -2.66 22.06 -2.26
C ILE A 57 -1.95 20.81 -1.71
N ALA A 58 -1.25 20.94 -0.58
CA ALA A 58 -0.56 19.82 0.05
C ALA A 58 -1.52 18.68 0.45
N THR A 59 -2.74 19.01 0.90
CA THR A 59 -3.78 18.02 1.18
C THR A 59 -4.22 17.27 -0.09
N LEU A 60 -4.43 17.97 -1.21
CA LEU A 60 -4.76 17.34 -2.49
C LEU A 60 -3.63 16.42 -2.96
N ASP A 61 -2.38 16.87 -2.90
CA ASP A 61 -1.21 16.06 -3.24
C ASP A 61 -1.13 14.78 -2.40
N PHE A 62 -1.41 14.90 -1.10
CA PHE A 62 -1.47 13.75 -0.20
C PHE A 62 -2.57 12.76 -0.58
N LEU A 63 -3.77 13.25 -0.90
CA LEU A 63 -4.90 12.40 -1.30
C LEU A 63 -4.62 11.69 -2.63
N ILE A 64 -4.08 12.40 -3.62
CA ILE A 64 -3.67 11.84 -4.91
C ILE A 64 -2.59 10.76 -4.71
N SER A 65 -1.56 11.06 -3.92
CA SER A 65 -0.50 10.09 -3.61
C SER A 65 -1.04 8.83 -2.92
N SER A 66 -1.99 9.00 -2.00
CA SER A 66 -2.65 7.90 -1.30
C SER A 66 -3.43 7.00 -2.27
N ILE A 67 -4.18 7.59 -3.20
CA ILE A 67 -4.93 6.84 -4.22
C ILE A 67 -3.98 6.02 -5.10
N ILE A 68 -2.90 6.63 -5.59
CA ILE A 68 -1.92 5.93 -6.43
C ILE A 68 -1.34 4.71 -5.71
N LYS A 69 -0.98 4.85 -4.43
CA LYS A 69 -0.43 3.75 -3.63
C LYS A 69 -1.43 2.62 -3.43
N VAL A 70 -2.68 2.96 -3.15
CA VAL A 70 -3.76 1.98 -2.95
C VAL A 70 -4.06 1.25 -4.26
N GLN A 71 -4.16 1.96 -5.38
CA GLN A 71 -4.35 1.36 -6.71
C GLN A 71 -3.20 0.42 -7.07
N LYS A 72 -1.95 0.81 -6.81
CA LYS A 72 -0.78 -0.07 -7.01
C LYS A 72 -0.88 -1.34 -6.16
N GLY A 73 -1.17 -1.19 -4.87
CA GLY A 73 -1.33 -2.33 -3.96
C GLY A 73 -2.46 -3.27 -4.37
N GLN A 74 -3.58 -2.72 -4.84
CA GLN A 74 -4.71 -3.50 -5.32
C GLN A 74 -4.38 -4.30 -6.59
N ARG A 75 -3.69 -3.68 -7.55
CA ARG A 75 -3.24 -4.37 -8.78
C ARG A 75 -2.31 -5.54 -8.46
N ILE A 76 -1.39 -5.35 -7.51
CA ILE A 76 -0.51 -6.42 -7.01
C ILE A 76 -1.32 -7.54 -6.35
N ALA A 77 -2.27 -7.20 -5.45
CA ALA A 77 -3.10 -8.19 -4.76
C ALA A 77 -3.96 -9.02 -5.74
N LEU A 78 -4.39 -8.41 -6.85
CA LEU A 78 -5.12 -9.05 -7.95
C LEU A 78 -4.22 -9.84 -8.92
N GLY A 79 -2.89 -9.75 -8.77
CA GLY A 79 -1.93 -10.39 -9.68
C GLY A 79 -1.92 -9.77 -11.08
N LEU A 80 -2.32 -8.50 -11.21
CA LEU A 80 -2.31 -7.75 -12.47
C LEU A 80 -0.93 -7.16 -12.79
N ASP A 81 -0.11 -6.95 -11.76
CA ASP A 81 1.27 -6.50 -11.86
C ASP A 81 2.20 -7.57 -11.24
N GLU A 82 3.31 -7.88 -11.92
CA GLU A 82 4.38 -8.69 -11.35
C GLU A 82 5.20 -7.80 -10.40
N GLU A 83 5.41 -8.24 -9.16
CA GLU A 83 6.31 -7.55 -8.25
C GLU A 83 7.78 -7.80 -8.67
N GLU A 84 8.52 -6.72 -8.93
CA GLU A 84 9.94 -6.71 -8.59
C GLU A 84 10.02 -6.71 -7.05
N PHE A 85 9.94 -7.89 -6.44
CA PHE A 85 10.31 -8.05 -5.04
C PHE A 85 11.83 -7.90 -4.93
N GLU A 86 12.30 -6.73 -4.51
CA GLU A 86 13.62 -6.66 -3.88
C GLU A 86 13.48 -7.40 -2.54
N ASP A 87 14.17 -8.54 -2.39
CA ASP A 87 14.22 -9.25 -1.13
C ASP A 87 14.93 -8.38 -0.08
N THR A 88 14.16 -7.63 0.70
CA THR A 88 14.67 -6.79 1.79
C THR A 88 14.94 -7.61 3.05
N SER A 89 14.87 -8.95 3.00
CA SER A 89 15.27 -9.79 4.11
C SER A 89 16.74 -9.48 4.46
N PRO A 90 17.07 -9.21 5.74
CA PRO A 90 18.45 -8.99 6.11
C PRO A 90 19.26 -10.22 5.75
N GLN A 91 20.24 -10.06 4.85
CA GLN A 91 21.20 -11.11 4.55
C GLN A 91 22.05 -11.33 5.80
N ILE A 92 21.75 -12.40 6.54
CA ILE A 92 22.58 -12.84 7.66
C ILE A 92 23.83 -13.47 7.06
N ASN A 93 24.90 -12.69 6.98
CA ASN A 93 26.23 -13.23 6.67
C ASN A 93 26.73 -14.00 7.90
N ILE A 94 26.73 -15.33 7.83
CA ILE A 94 27.42 -16.15 8.83
C ILE A 94 28.92 -15.93 8.64
N ILE A 95 29.54 -15.17 9.54
CA ILE A 95 30.99 -15.05 9.59
C ILE A 95 31.53 -16.35 10.19
N GLU A 96 31.92 -17.30 9.36
CA GLU A 96 32.69 -18.46 9.80
C GLU A 96 34.06 -17.96 10.31
N GLY A 97 34.27 -17.98 11.64
CA GLY A 97 35.58 -17.67 12.23
C GLY A 97 35.58 -16.84 13.52
N LEU A 98 34.43 -16.40 14.05
CA LEU A 98 34.37 -15.81 15.39
C LEU A 98 34.44 -16.92 16.45
N SER A 99 35.67 -17.21 16.89
CA SER A 99 35.94 -18.00 18.10
C SER A 99 35.61 -17.12 19.32
N GLU A 100 34.65 -17.56 20.14
CA GLU A 100 34.27 -16.90 21.39
C GLU A 100 35.44 -16.81 22.38
N ASP A 101 36.47 -17.65 22.23
CA ASP A 101 37.66 -17.68 23.09
C ASP A 101 38.62 -16.49 22.89
N LYS A 102 38.33 -15.58 21.95
CA LYS A 102 39.12 -14.35 21.70
C LYS A 102 38.36 -13.05 21.98
N ILE A 103 37.21 -13.11 22.65
CA ILE A 103 36.49 -11.93 23.14
C ILE A 103 36.83 -11.70 24.61
#